data_AF-A0A520NCS2-F1
#
_entry.id   AF-A0A520NCS2-F1
#
_cell.length_a   1.000
_cell.length_b   1.000
_cell.length_c   1.000
_cell.angle_alpha   90.00
_cell.angle_beta   90.00
_cell.angle_gamma   90.00
#
_symmetry.space_group_name_H-M   'P 1'
#
loop_
_entity.id
_entity.type
_entity.pdbx_description
1 polymer ?
#
loop_
_entity_poly.entity_id
_entity_poly.type
_entity_poly.pdbx_seq_one_letter_code
_entity_poly.pdbx_strand_id
1 'polypeptide(L)'
;MTATPSHHDHDHDHDRDHDHDHHAIDVVDTSNSDTALLADALRLVLIEKGVFTAADVTAQLNLMETRSDRNGANLVARAWQDPVFKTALLEDGARAAFDAGYDMKGTPLVVLENTDAVHNV
;
A
#
# COMPACT_ATOMS: atom_id res chain seq x y z
N MET A 1 -54.27 -31.98 -29.75
CA MET A 1 -54.22 -32.25 -28.30
C MET A 1 -52.75 -32.40 -27.96
N THR A 2 -52.01 -31.30 -27.75
CA THR A 2 -51.80 -30.54 -26.50
C THR A 2 -50.88 -31.22 -25.48
N ALA A 3 -49.79 -30.49 -25.18
CA ALA A 3 -49.04 -30.42 -23.91
C ALA A 3 -47.68 -31.17 -23.80
N THR A 4 -46.60 -30.44 -24.04
CA THR A 4 -45.48 -30.30 -23.07
C THR A 4 -45.68 -29.00 -22.28
N PRO A 5 -45.00 -28.69 -21.15
CA PRO A 5 -43.90 -29.38 -20.45
C PRO A 5 -44.06 -29.40 -18.89
N SER A 6 -43.09 -29.97 -18.16
CA SER A 6 -42.77 -29.51 -16.80
C SER A 6 -41.30 -29.08 -16.81
N HIS A 7 -41.07 -27.76 -16.81
CA HIS A 7 -39.77 -27.13 -16.55
C HIS A 7 -39.44 -27.26 -15.06
N HIS A 8 -38.18 -27.51 -14.74
CA HIS A 8 -37.60 -27.06 -13.49
C HIS A 8 -36.75 -25.85 -13.84
N ASP A 9 -37.32 -24.67 -13.63
CA ASP A 9 -36.59 -23.41 -13.61
C ASP A 9 -35.70 -23.39 -12.37
N HIS A 10 -34.40 -23.40 -12.62
CA HIS A 10 -33.45 -22.79 -11.70
C HIS A 10 -32.98 -21.49 -12.35
N ASP A 11 -33.85 -20.47 -12.27
CA ASP A 11 -33.43 -19.08 -12.39
C ASP A 11 -32.52 -18.76 -11.21
N HIS A 12 -31.21 -18.76 -11.45
CA HIS A 12 -30.28 -17.97 -10.67
C HIS A 12 -29.95 -16.71 -11.46
N ASP A 13 -30.97 -15.88 -11.60
CA ASP A 13 -30.87 -14.52 -12.08
C ASP A 13 -30.24 -13.65 -10.98
N HIS A 14 -28.90 -13.70 -10.90
CA HIS A 14 -28.09 -12.73 -10.17
C HIS A 14 -26.91 -12.28 -11.06
N ASP A 15 -27.20 -11.89 -12.30
CA ASP A 15 -26.48 -10.78 -12.92
C ASP A 15 -26.89 -9.49 -12.18
N ARG A 16 -26.48 -9.38 -10.92
CA ARG A 16 -26.37 -8.08 -10.28
C ARG A 16 -25.11 -7.48 -10.87
N ASP A 17 -25.28 -6.79 -12.00
CA ASP A 17 -24.39 -5.72 -12.39
C ASP A 17 -24.27 -4.79 -11.17
N HIS A 18 -23.21 -4.97 -10.40
CA HIS A 18 -22.82 -4.07 -9.35
C HIS A 18 -22.19 -2.84 -10.03
N ASP A 19 -23.04 -2.06 -10.71
CA ASP A 19 -22.72 -0.74 -11.21
C ASP A 19 -22.61 0.20 -10.00
N HIS A 20 -21.49 0.05 -9.29
CA HIS A 20 -21.07 1.03 -8.31
C HIS A 20 -20.35 2.14 -9.08
N ASP A 21 -20.90 3.35 -8.97
CA ASP A 21 -20.33 4.56 -9.54
C ASP A 21 -18.91 4.77 -9.00
N HIS A 22 -17.92 4.33 -9.77
CA HIS A 22 -16.52 4.66 -9.55
C HIS A 22 -16.31 6.11 -9.99
N HIS A 23 -16.92 7.05 -9.27
CA HIS A 23 -16.52 8.44 -9.39
C HIS A 23 -15.03 8.52 -9.10
N ALA A 24 -14.27 8.95 -10.10
CA ALA A 24 -12.86 9.25 -9.93
C ALA A 24 -12.72 10.22 -8.75
N ILE A 25 -11.76 9.96 -7.87
CA ILE A 25 -11.41 10.94 -6.85
C ILE A 25 -10.89 12.17 -7.59
N ASP A 26 -11.66 13.26 -7.58
CA ASP A 26 -11.20 14.55 -8.09
C ASP A 26 -10.06 15.03 -7.18
N VAL A 27 -8.82 14.74 -7.61
CA VAL A 27 -7.63 15.25 -6.94
C VAL A 27 -7.58 16.75 -7.21
N VAL A 28 -7.91 17.54 -6.19
CA VAL A 28 -7.74 19.00 -6.25
C VAL A 28 -6.25 19.30 -6.37
N ASP A 29 -5.87 20.04 -7.41
CA ASP A 29 -4.50 20.54 -7.54
C ASP A 29 -4.21 21.57 -6.43
N THR A 30 -3.50 21.13 -5.40
CA THR A 30 -3.08 21.98 -4.28
C THR A 30 -1.69 22.59 -4.47
N SER A 31 -1.06 22.44 -5.64
CA SER A 31 0.30 22.95 -5.91
C SER A 31 0.41 24.47 -5.76
N ASN A 32 -0.69 25.20 -6.00
CA ASN A 32 -0.78 26.65 -5.85
C ASN A 32 -1.45 27.09 -4.53
N SER A 33 -1.59 26.20 -3.55
CA SER A 33 -2.12 26.57 -2.23
C SER A 33 -1.13 27.47 -1.47
N ASP A 34 -1.64 28.32 -0.58
CA ASP A 34 -0.80 29.18 0.29
C ASP A 34 0.24 28.36 1.08
N THR A 35 -0.12 27.13 1.47
CA THR A 35 0.79 26.22 2.18
C THR A 35 1.91 25.71 1.27
N ALA A 36 1.61 25.37 0.02
CA ALA A 36 2.62 24.96 -0.96
C ALA A 36 3.60 26.09 -1.27
N LEU A 37 3.10 27.31 -1.47
CA LEU A 37 3.92 28.50 -1.70
C LEU A 37 4.81 28.81 -0.48
N LEU A 38 4.28 28.70 0.73
CA LEU A 38 5.06 28.88 1.96
C LEU A 38 6.15 27.81 2.11
N ALA A 39 5.83 26.54 1.81
CA ALA A 39 6.79 25.45 1.87
C ALA A 39 7.95 25.66 0.88
N ASP A 40 7.65 26.13 -0.34
CA ASP A 40 8.68 26.46 -1.33
C ASP A 40 9.55 27.64 -0.91
N ALA A 41 8.94 28.72 -0.41
CA ALA A 41 9.69 29.87 0.10
C ALA A 41 10.62 29.47 1.25
N LEU A 42 10.13 28.65 2.19
CA LEU A 42 10.94 28.15 3.30
C LEU A 42 12.09 27.26 2.81
N ARG A 43 11.83 26.35 1.86
CA ARG A 43 12.86 25.50 1.25
C ARG A 43 13.97 26.34 0.62
N LEU A 44 13.64 27.38 -0.13
CA LEU A 44 14.62 28.27 -0.76
C LEU A 44 15.48 29.00 0.28
N VAL A 45 14.88 29.55 1.33
CA VAL A 45 15.62 30.24 2.41
C VAL A 45 16.55 29.28 3.15
N LEU A 46 16.14 28.03 3.39
CA LEU A 46 16.98 27.03 4.07
C LEU A 46 18.15 26.57 3.20
N ILE A 47 17.97 26.51 1.88
CA ILE A 47 19.05 26.27 0.92
C ILE A 47 20.04 27.44 0.90
N GLU A 48 19.54 28.68 0.83
CA GLU A 48 20.38 29.89 0.86
C GLU A 48 21.21 29.96 2.14
N LYS A 49 20.63 29.56 3.28
CA LYS A 49 21.31 29.47 4.57
C LYS A 49 22.25 28.26 4.71
N GLY A 50 22.28 27.36 3.74
CA GLY A 50 23.16 26.19 3.75
C GLY A 50 22.76 25.09 4.74
N VAL A 51 21.49 25.05 5.17
CA VAL A 51 21.00 24.00 6.10
C VAL A 51 20.93 22.64 5.39
N PHE A 52 20.55 22.66 4.11
CA PHE A 52 20.61 21.53 3.18
C PHE A 52 20.72 22.08 1.75
N THR A 53 21.05 21.22 0.78
CA THR A 53 21.18 21.58 -0.63
C THR A 53 19.94 21.18 -1.44
N ALA A 54 19.81 21.71 -2.65
CA ALA A 54 18.78 21.24 -3.58
C ALA A 54 18.94 19.74 -3.93
N ALA A 55 20.18 19.25 -3.96
CA ALA A 55 20.46 17.83 -4.20
C ALA A 55 19.95 16.95 -3.04
N ASP A 56 20.05 17.42 -1.80
CA ASP A 56 19.53 16.71 -0.63
C ASP A 56 18.01 16.56 -0.70
N VAL A 57 17.31 17.62 -1.15
CA VAL A 57 15.85 17.57 -1.36
C VAL A 57 15.48 16.53 -2.41
N THR A 58 16.15 16.54 -3.56
CA THR A 58 15.90 15.55 -4.62
C THR A 58 16.21 14.12 -4.15
N ALA A 59 17.31 13.92 -3.41
CA ALA A 59 17.65 12.62 -2.85
C ALA A 59 16.57 12.13 -1.87
N GLN A 60 16.04 13.03 -1.03
CA GLN A 60 14.97 12.69 -0.11
C GLN A 60 13.65 12.34 -0.83
N LEU A 61 13.30 13.07 -1.90
CA LEU A 61 12.12 12.77 -2.72
C LEU A 61 12.25 11.38 -3.37
N ASN A 62 13.37 11.10 -4.01
CA ASN A 62 13.64 9.81 -4.62
C ASN A 62 13.56 8.67 -3.59
N LEU A 63 14.09 8.90 -2.38
CA LEU A 63 13.99 7.94 -1.29
C LEU A 63 12.54 7.70 -0.87
N MET A 64 11.72 8.73 -0.75
CA MET A 64 10.30 8.56 -0.44
C MET A 64 9.57 7.77 -1.52
N GLU A 65 9.91 7.99 -2.80
CA GLU A 65 9.29 7.31 -3.94
C GLU A 65 9.63 5.82 -4.03
N THR A 66 10.73 5.37 -3.42
CA THR A 66 11.04 3.93 -3.30
C THR A 66 10.07 3.16 -2.39
N ARG A 67 9.26 3.86 -1.59
CA ARG A 67 8.32 3.23 -0.66
C ARG A 67 7.07 2.80 -1.41
N SER A 68 6.76 1.52 -1.34
CA SER A 68 5.55 0.95 -1.97
C SER A 68 4.96 -0.15 -1.09
N ASP A 69 3.63 -0.22 -1.10
CA ASP A 69 2.81 -1.33 -0.60
C ASP A 69 3.25 -2.71 -1.13
N ARG A 70 3.80 -2.75 -2.34
CA ARG A 70 4.37 -3.96 -2.98
C ARG A 70 5.48 -4.59 -2.16
N ASN A 71 6.24 -3.79 -1.40
CA ASN A 71 7.29 -4.31 -0.53
C ASN A 71 6.70 -5.24 0.54
N GLY A 72 5.59 -4.82 1.18
CA GLY A 72 4.86 -5.64 2.15
C GLY A 72 4.21 -6.86 1.50
N ALA A 73 3.57 -6.69 0.34
CA ALA A 73 2.95 -7.80 -0.38
C ALA A 73 3.97 -8.89 -0.76
N ASN A 74 5.19 -8.50 -1.18
CA ASN A 74 6.26 -9.45 -1.49
C ASN A 74 6.72 -10.24 -0.24
N LEU A 75 6.82 -9.58 0.92
CA LEU A 75 7.14 -10.25 2.19
C LEU A 75 6.07 -11.29 2.55
N VAL A 76 4.79 -10.92 2.43
CA VAL A 76 3.66 -11.82 2.71
C VAL A 76 3.66 -13.02 1.75
N ALA A 77 3.81 -12.77 0.45
CA ALA A 77 3.82 -13.83 -0.57
C ALA A 77 4.98 -14.81 -0.38
N ARG A 78 6.15 -14.32 0.07
CA ARG A 78 7.29 -15.16 0.44
C ARG A 78 6.99 -15.99 1.68
N ALA A 79 6.42 -15.41 2.72
CA ALA A 79 6.06 -16.13 3.95
C ALA A 79 5.04 -17.26 3.71
N TRP A 80 4.16 -17.14 2.71
CA TRP A 80 3.25 -18.22 2.33
C TRP A 80 3.94 -19.41 1.65
N GLN A 81 5.07 -19.18 0.97
CA GLN A 81 5.80 -20.21 0.22
C GLN A 81 7.00 -20.78 0.98
N ASP A 82 7.52 -20.03 1.95
CA ASP A 82 8.71 -20.35 2.72
C ASP A 82 8.41 -20.32 4.23
N PRO A 83 8.13 -21.49 4.84
CA PRO A 83 7.84 -21.59 6.27
C PRO A 83 9.01 -21.14 7.17
N VAL A 84 10.26 -21.28 6.70
CA VAL A 84 11.44 -20.85 7.47
C VAL A 84 11.48 -19.32 7.51
N PHE A 85 11.24 -18.68 6.37
CA PHE A 85 11.12 -17.22 6.31
C PHE A 85 9.92 -16.71 7.13
N LYS A 86 8.78 -17.40 7.11
CA LYS A 86 7.61 -17.04 7.93
C LYS A 86 7.96 -17.01 9.42
N THR A 87 8.62 -18.04 9.93
CA THR A 87 9.04 -18.08 11.34
C THR A 87 9.97 -16.91 11.67
N ALA A 88 11.00 -16.68 10.85
CA ALA A 88 11.91 -15.56 11.05
C ALA A 88 11.20 -14.19 11.01
N LEU A 89 10.22 -14.03 10.11
CA LEU A 89 9.44 -12.82 9.95
C LEU A 89 8.53 -12.54 11.16
N LEU A 90 8.01 -13.58 11.80
CA LEU A 90 7.19 -13.45 13.02
C LEU A 90 8.04 -13.20 14.27
N GLU A 91 9.27 -13.73 14.32
CA GLU A 91 10.22 -13.50 15.42
C GLU A 91 10.79 -12.07 15.40
N ASP A 92 11.26 -11.60 14.25
CA ASP A 92 11.79 -10.24 14.06
C ASP A 92 11.49 -9.75 12.64
N GLY A 93 10.33 -9.11 12.51
CA GLY A 93 9.85 -8.60 11.22
C GLY A 93 10.80 -7.59 10.58
N ALA A 94 11.38 -6.70 11.39
CA ALA A 94 12.30 -5.68 10.89
C ALA A 94 13.59 -6.31 10.34
N ARG A 95 14.16 -7.29 11.04
CA ARG A 95 15.36 -7.99 10.60
C ARG A 95 15.09 -8.83 9.36
N ALA A 96 14.02 -9.62 9.35
CA ALA A 96 13.66 -10.46 8.21
C ALA A 96 13.36 -9.63 6.95
N ALA A 97 12.69 -8.48 7.10
CA ALA A 97 12.47 -7.56 6.00
C ALA A 97 13.79 -6.96 5.47
N PHE A 98 14.69 -6.55 6.37
CA PHE A 98 15.99 -6.02 6.01
C PHE A 98 16.84 -7.04 5.25
N ASP A 99 16.90 -8.28 5.73
CA ASP A 99 17.64 -9.38 5.09
C ASP A 99 17.03 -9.75 3.72
N ALA A 100 15.74 -9.48 3.51
CA ALA A 100 15.05 -9.60 2.23
C ALA A 100 15.22 -8.38 1.29
N GLY A 101 15.99 -7.36 1.71
CA GLY A 101 16.29 -6.17 0.92
C GLY A 101 15.36 -4.98 1.15
N TYR A 102 14.49 -5.03 2.16
CA TYR A 102 13.57 -3.95 2.50
C TYR A 102 13.99 -3.25 3.80
N ASP A 103 14.56 -2.06 3.68
CA ASP A 103 15.00 -1.27 4.82
C ASP A 103 13.86 -0.41 5.39
N MET A 104 13.50 -0.64 6.65
CA MET A 104 12.45 0.09 7.36
C MET A 104 12.89 1.49 7.83
N LYS A 105 14.16 1.86 7.64
CA LYS A 105 14.75 3.18 7.94
C LYS A 105 14.45 3.65 9.37
N GLY A 106 14.56 2.73 10.34
CA GLY A 106 14.34 3.00 11.76
C GLY A 106 12.87 2.93 12.20
N THR A 107 11.94 2.60 11.29
CA THR A 107 10.55 2.33 11.65
C THR A 107 10.43 0.92 12.25
N PRO A 108 9.90 0.76 13.48
CA PRO A 108 9.63 -0.57 14.03
C PRO A 108 8.63 -1.33 13.17
N LEU A 109 8.89 -2.63 12.95
CA LEU A 109 7.98 -3.53 12.24
C LEU A 109 7.68 -4.73 13.12
N VAL A 110 6.40 -4.91 13.45
CA VAL A 110 5.86 -6.10 14.12
C VAL A 110 4.89 -6.77 13.17
N VAL A 111 5.07 -8.07 12.95
CA VAL A 111 4.22 -8.85 12.06
C VAL A 111 3.26 -9.67 12.90
N LEU A 112 1.96 -9.54 12.62
CA LEU A 112 0.91 -10.26 13.31
C LEU A 112 0.23 -11.22 12.33
N GLU A 113 0.33 -12.51 12.60
CA GLU A 113 -0.32 -13.52 11.79
C GLU A 113 -1.84 -13.57 12.07
N ASN A 114 -2.63 -13.48 11.01
CA ASN A 114 -4.03 -13.85 11.06
C ASN A 114 -4.17 -15.38 11.05
N THR A 115 -5.12 -15.90 11.82
CA THR A 115 -5.47 -17.32 11.89
C THR A 115 -6.99 -17.49 11.78
N ASP A 116 -7.48 -18.72 11.69
CA ASP A 116 -8.92 -19.00 11.67
C ASP A 116 -9.66 -18.45 12.91
N ALA A 117 -8.95 -18.25 14.02
CA ALA A 117 -9.50 -17.76 15.29
C ALA A 117 -9.22 -16.27 15.55
N VAL A 118 -8.27 -15.64 14.83
CA VAL A 118 -7.77 -14.29 15.14
C VAL A 118 -7.59 -13.48 13.87
N HIS A 119 -8.19 -12.29 13.85
CA HIS A 119 -8.01 -11.28 12.82
C HIS A 119 -7.42 -10.00 13.43
N ASN A 120 -6.26 -9.56 12.93
CA ASN A 120 -5.56 -8.36 13.37
C ASN A 120 -5.94 -7.16 12.47
N VAL A 121 -6.15 -5.97 13.06
CA VAL A 121 -6.46 -4.68 12.39
C VAL A 121 -5.71 -3.51 13.02
#